data_AF-A0A4Q6BVZ0-F1
#
_entry.id   AF-A0A4Q6BVZ0-F1
#
_cell.length_a   1.000
_cell.length_b   1.000
_cell.length_c   1.000
_cell.angle_alpha   90.00
_cell.angle_beta   90.00
_cell.angle_gamma   90.00
#
_symmetry.space_group_name_H-M   'P 1'
#
loop_
_entity.id
_entity.type
_entity.pdbx_description
1 polymer ?
#
loop_
_entity_poly.entity_id
_entity_poly.type
_entity_poly.pdbx_seq_one_letter_code
_entity_poly.pdbx_strand_id
1 'polypeptide(L)'
;MHRAKWWLYEIHRWVGIGACLLFLIWFLSGLVMIYVPFPGLTSAERIAGLPPIDWSEVHVGPDAAERTGSPDAPARAVVLEMSATDPVWRVSPAKGPQVVVSARSGERLTTFDAASASRTASAFGGAPVAEVETLYHDQWTVAGTFDGHRPLYRVRLQAEGARDLYVSSSTGAVMLDTRGRERFWNWIGSVPHWIYPTVLRQNNSAWRQVVMWVSGPCILVAITGIWIGILRTRIGERRFKGGRMTPYHGWMLWHHVAGLVGGLTLTTWIFSGWLSVDPFRLFNAGPGLSAQAVATYNGATALPAVDIAHLADESGRNVKRVEFSWAAGRPW
;
A
#
# COMPACT_ATOMS: atom_id res chain seq x y z
N MET A 1 39.09 -31.48 8.16
CA MET A 1 37.89 -31.68 7.30
C MET A 1 36.68 -32.28 8.04
N HIS A 2 36.84 -33.25 8.97
CA HIS A 2 35.71 -33.90 9.65
C HIS A 2 34.84 -32.96 10.53
N ARG A 3 35.48 -32.07 11.29
CA ARG A 3 34.79 -31.09 12.16
C ARG A 3 33.96 -30.06 11.37
N ALA A 4 34.47 -29.58 10.23
CA ALA A 4 33.75 -28.61 9.40
C ALA A 4 32.45 -29.18 8.81
N LYS A 5 32.49 -30.45 8.35
CA LYS A 5 31.28 -31.14 7.90
C LYS A 5 30.27 -31.32 9.03
N TRP A 6 30.73 -31.67 10.23
CA TRP A 6 29.86 -31.83 11.40
C TRP A 6 29.15 -30.52 11.77
N TRP A 7 29.90 -29.42 11.88
CA TRP A 7 29.34 -28.10 12.17
C TRP A 7 28.32 -27.66 11.11
N LEU A 8 28.60 -27.91 9.83
CA LEU A 8 27.65 -27.61 8.76
C LEU A 8 26.31 -28.32 8.96
N TYR A 9 26.33 -29.62 9.25
CA TYR A 9 25.08 -30.38 9.45
C TYR A 9 24.33 -29.96 10.72
N GLU A 10 25.04 -29.74 11.82
CA GLU A 10 24.40 -29.38 13.09
C GLU A 10 23.80 -27.96 13.05
N ILE A 11 24.55 -26.99 12.51
CA ILE A 11 24.06 -25.61 12.33
C ILE A 11 22.89 -25.60 11.35
N HIS A 12 23.02 -26.25 10.19
CA HIS A 12 21.94 -26.32 9.21
C HIS A 12 20.67 -26.94 9.81
N ARG A 13 20.79 -27.98 10.64
CA ARG A 13 19.65 -28.60 11.30
C ARG A 13 18.90 -27.63 12.20
N TRP A 14 19.58 -26.96 13.13
CA TRP A 14 18.91 -26.09 14.10
C TRP A 14 18.42 -24.79 13.49
N VAL A 15 19.25 -24.14 12.66
CA VAL A 15 18.83 -22.93 11.94
C VAL A 15 17.74 -23.26 10.92
N GLY A 16 17.82 -24.43 10.29
CA GLY A 16 16.79 -24.96 9.39
C GLY A 16 15.45 -25.15 10.07
N ILE A 17 15.39 -25.70 11.29
CA ILE A 17 14.14 -25.81 12.06
C ILE A 17 13.53 -24.43 12.30
N GLY A 18 14.33 -23.45 12.75
CA GLY A 18 13.86 -22.08 12.96
C GLY A 18 13.36 -21.42 11.66
N ALA A 19 14.11 -21.55 10.57
CA ALA A 19 13.73 -21.03 9.26
C ALA A 19 12.48 -21.72 8.71
N CYS A 20 12.31 -23.02 8.90
CA CYS A 20 11.10 -23.75 8.52
C CYS A 20 9.86 -23.24 9.26
N LEU A 21 9.95 -22.94 10.56
CA LEU A 21 8.84 -22.35 11.32
C LEU A 21 8.52 -20.94 10.82
N LEU A 22 9.53 -20.12 10.56
CA LEU A 22 9.36 -18.79 9.96
C LEU A 22 8.64 -18.90 8.61
N PHE A 23 9.11 -19.77 7.71
CA PHE A 23 8.49 -19.96 6.40
C PHE A 23 7.08 -20.52 6.51
N LEU A 24 6.82 -21.43 7.45
CA LEU A 24 5.46 -21.92 7.69
C LEU A 24 4.52 -20.77 8.04
N ILE A 25 4.89 -19.93 9.01
CA ILE A 25 4.11 -18.74 9.38
C ILE A 25 3.93 -17.83 8.17
N TRP A 26 5.01 -17.59 7.42
CA TRP A 26 5.00 -16.72 6.25
C TRP A 26 4.13 -17.25 5.11
N PHE A 27 4.12 -18.56 4.84
CA PHE A 27 3.25 -19.16 3.84
C PHE A 27 1.78 -19.15 4.26
N LEU A 28 1.50 -19.51 5.51
CA LEU A 28 0.13 -19.48 6.05
C LEU A 28 -0.44 -18.06 6.04
N SER A 29 0.38 -17.07 6.36
CA SER A 29 -0.02 -15.67 6.30
C SER A 29 -0.21 -15.17 4.87
N GLY A 30 0.63 -15.61 3.93
CA GLY A 30 0.47 -15.34 2.50
C GLY A 30 -0.84 -15.91 1.94
N LEU A 31 -1.25 -17.10 2.40
CA LEU A 31 -2.54 -17.67 2.03
C LEU A 31 -3.71 -16.78 2.47
N VAL A 32 -3.66 -16.22 3.68
CA VAL A 32 -4.70 -15.30 4.17
C VAL A 32 -4.80 -14.06 3.29
N MET A 33 -3.67 -13.49 2.87
CA MET A 33 -3.63 -12.27 2.06
C MET A 33 -4.25 -12.42 0.66
N ILE A 34 -4.26 -13.63 0.12
CA ILE A 34 -4.92 -13.94 -1.17
C ILE A 34 -6.43 -13.72 -1.05
N TYR A 35 -7.02 -14.03 0.11
CA TYR A 35 -8.45 -13.94 0.34
C TYR A 35 -8.89 -12.63 0.99
N VAL A 36 -8.03 -12.05 1.84
CA VAL A 36 -8.32 -10.80 2.54
C VAL A 36 -7.17 -9.82 2.26
N PRO A 37 -7.37 -8.86 1.35
CA PRO A 37 -6.35 -7.86 1.06
C PRO A 37 -6.07 -6.99 2.28
N PHE A 38 -4.89 -6.36 2.30
CA PHE A 38 -4.61 -5.32 3.28
C PHE A 38 -5.62 -4.18 3.12
N PRO A 39 -6.13 -3.58 4.23
CA PRO A 39 -7.15 -2.56 4.12
C PRO A 39 -6.70 -1.40 3.23
N GLY A 40 -7.62 -0.93 2.40
CA GLY A 40 -7.38 0.09 1.40
C GLY A 40 -8.69 0.77 1.04
N LEU A 41 -8.60 1.91 0.35
CA LEU A 41 -9.77 2.55 -0.24
C LEU A 41 -9.66 2.47 -1.76
N THR A 42 -10.46 1.60 -2.38
CA THR A 42 -10.47 1.45 -3.83
C THR A 42 -11.07 2.69 -4.51
N SER A 43 -10.77 2.90 -5.79
CA SER A 43 -11.36 3.99 -6.58
C SER A 43 -12.89 3.88 -6.65
N ALA A 44 -13.40 2.64 -6.75
CA ALA A 44 -14.84 2.38 -6.76
C ALA A 44 -15.49 2.75 -5.42
N GLU A 45 -14.92 2.34 -4.29
CA GLU A 45 -15.42 2.72 -2.96
C GLU A 45 -15.31 4.22 -2.70
N ARG A 46 -14.22 4.85 -3.15
CA ARG A 46 -14.04 6.30 -3.07
C ARG A 46 -15.19 7.02 -3.79
N ILE A 47 -15.45 6.67 -5.04
CA ILE A 47 -16.54 7.30 -5.81
C ILE A 47 -17.90 6.94 -5.20
N ALA A 48 -18.11 5.69 -4.81
CA ALA A 48 -19.38 5.25 -4.23
C ALA A 48 -19.72 5.99 -2.93
N GLY A 49 -18.73 6.27 -2.08
CA GLY A 49 -18.92 7.00 -0.83
C GLY A 49 -19.11 8.51 -1.02
N LEU A 50 -18.62 9.13 -2.09
CA LEU A 50 -18.81 10.57 -2.29
C LEU A 50 -20.29 10.94 -2.45
N PRO A 51 -20.75 12.07 -1.87
CA PRO A 51 -22.04 12.66 -2.23
C PRO A 51 -22.03 13.14 -3.70
N PRO A 52 -23.19 13.19 -4.38
CA PRO A 52 -23.34 13.90 -5.65
C PRO A 52 -22.95 15.38 -5.50
N ILE A 53 -22.35 15.95 -6.53
CA ILE A 53 -21.96 17.37 -6.58
C ILE A 53 -23.22 18.23 -6.55
N ASP A 54 -23.28 19.16 -5.60
CA ASP A 54 -24.27 20.23 -5.60
C ASP A 54 -23.79 21.39 -6.48
N TRP A 55 -24.17 21.31 -7.76
CA TRP A 55 -23.80 22.31 -8.76
C TRP A 55 -24.30 23.73 -8.45
N SER A 56 -25.35 23.88 -7.63
CA SER A 56 -25.86 25.20 -7.24
C SER A 56 -24.88 25.97 -6.34
N GLU A 57 -23.94 25.24 -5.72
CA GLU A 57 -22.95 25.79 -4.78
C GLU A 57 -21.54 25.88 -5.38
N VAL A 58 -21.39 25.52 -6.66
CA VAL A 58 -20.14 25.63 -7.42
C VAL A 58 -20.11 26.98 -8.11
N HIS A 59 -19.44 27.97 -7.51
CA HIS A 59 -19.34 29.34 -8.02
C HIS A 59 -17.97 29.67 -8.61
N VAL A 60 -16.96 28.86 -8.32
CA VAL A 60 -15.57 29.03 -8.76
C VAL A 60 -15.21 27.96 -9.77
N GLY A 61 -14.73 28.37 -10.94
CA GLY A 61 -14.29 27.49 -12.01
C GLY A 61 -12.93 26.83 -11.74
N PRO A 62 -12.59 25.76 -12.48
CA PRO A 62 -11.34 25.02 -12.29
C PRO A 62 -10.09 25.86 -12.56
N ASP A 63 -10.15 26.85 -13.46
CA ASP A 63 -9.05 27.78 -13.75
C ASP A 63 -8.75 28.70 -12.57
N ALA A 64 -9.78 29.24 -11.92
CA ALA A 64 -9.65 30.08 -10.73
C ALA A 64 -9.14 29.24 -9.54
N ALA A 65 -9.65 28.03 -9.39
CA ALA A 65 -9.16 27.09 -8.38
C ALA A 65 -7.68 26.73 -8.61
N GLU A 66 -7.25 26.51 -9.86
CA GLU A 66 -5.85 26.26 -10.19
C GLU A 66 -4.98 27.46 -9.86
N ARG A 67 -5.36 28.69 -10.25
CA ARG A 67 -4.62 29.91 -9.89
C ARG A 67 -4.45 30.05 -8.38
N THR A 68 -5.49 29.72 -7.62
CA THR A 68 -5.42 29.70 -6.17
C THR A 68 -4.57 28.54 -5.67
N GLY A 69 -4.69 27.32 -6.16
CA GLY A 69 -4.04 26.13 -5.59
C GLY A 69 -2.62 25.85 -6.08
N SER A 70 -2.27 26.34 -7.27
CA SER A 70 -0.99 26.10 -7.96
C SER A 70 -0.56 27.35 -8.74
N PRO A 71 -0.23 28.47 -8.06
CA PRO A 71 0.01 29.76 -8.72
C PRO A 71 1.27 29.78 -9.60
N ASP A 72 2.28 28.97 -9.28
CA ASP A 72 3.60 29.04 -9.93
C ASP A 72 3.72 28.18 -11.20
N ALA A 73 2.84 27.19 -11.36
CA ALA A 73 2.90 26.23 -12.47
C ALA A 73 1.55 25.50 -12.63
N PRO A 74 1.22 25.00 -13.83
CA PRO A 74 0.04 24.18 -14.07
C PRO A 74 -0.09 23.02 -13.08
N ALA A 75 -1.29 22.79 -12.58
CA ALA A 75 -1.58 21.68 -11.70
C ALA A 75 -1.50 20.36 -12.47
N ARG A 76 -1.09 19.29 -11.78
CA ARG A 76 -1.09 17.93 -12.34
C ARG A 76 -2.50 17.40 -12.51
N ALA A 77 -3.40 17.79 -11.61
CA ALA A 77 -4.82 17.47 -11.65
C ALA A 77 -5.60 18.49 -10.81
N VAL A 78 -6.82 18.80 -11.25
CA VAL A 78 -7.81 19.60 -10.50
C VAL A 78 -9.09 18.79 -10.44
N VAL A 79 -9.52 18.44 -9.22
CA VAL A 79 -10.66 17.54 -9.01
C VAL A 79 -11.77 18.25 -8.23
N LEU A 80 -12.98 18.29 -8.76
CA LEU A 80 -14.19 18.71 -8.05
C LEU A 80 -14.81 17.50 -7.36
N GLU A 81 -15.05 17.61 -6.07
CA GLU A 81 -15.85 16.65 -5.30
C GLU A 81 -16.49 17.33 -4.08
N MET A 82 -17.45 16.65 -3.45
CA MET A 82 -18.07 17.14 -2.22
C MET A 82 -17.24 16.76 -1.00
N SER A 83 -16.96 17.75 -0.14
CA SER A 83 -16.49 17.55 1.22
C SER A 83 -17.68 17.69 2.17
N ALA A 84 -18.32 16.55 2.48
CA ALA A 84 -19.63 16.51 3.14
C ALA A 84 -20.69 17.28 2.33
N THR A 85 -21.03 18.50 2.73
CA THR A 85 -22.04 19.35 2.08
C THR A 85 -21.44 20.46 1.22
N ASP A 86 -20.13 20.68 1.29
CA ASP A 86 -19.48 21.78 0.60
C ASP A 86 -18.70 21.29 -0.63
N PRO A 87 -18.91 21.86 -1.83
CA PRO A 87 -18.11 21.52 -2.99
C PRO A 87 -16.70 22.10 -2.86
N VAL A 88 -15.69 21.27 -3.13
CA VAL A 88 -14.28 21.64 -3.03
C VAL A 88 -13.50 21.23 -4.28
N TRP A 89 -12.57 22.10 -4.67
CA TRP A 89 -11.55 21.79 -5.65
C TRP A 89 -10.29 21.26 -4.94
N ARG A 90 -9.91 20.04 -5.28
CA ARG A 90 -8.64 19.43 -4.86
C ARG A 90 -7.61 19.64 -5.96
N VAL A 91 -6.74 20.60 -5.74
CA VAL A 91 -5.68 20.96 -6.67
C VAL A 91 -4.43 20.18 -6.31
N SER A 92 -3.89 19.41 -7.24
CA SER A 92 -2.62 18.71 -7.11
C SER A 92 -1.53 19.53 -7.79
N PRO A 93 -0.77 20.37 -7.07
CA PRO A 93 0.16 21.30 -7.71
C PRO A 93 1.32 20.56 -8.39
N ALA A 94 2.03 21.25 -9.27
CA ALA A 94 3.25 20.72 -9.90
C ALA A 94 4.30 20.30 -8.86
N LYS A 95 4.37 21.02 -7.73
CA LYS A 95 5.26 20.76 -6.60
C LYS A 95 4.52 20.97 -5.28
N GLY A 96 4.80 20.12 -4.31
CA GLY A 96 4.22 20.24 -2.97
C GLY A 96 2.95 19.41 -2.76
N PRO A 97 2.33 19.54 -1.56
CA PRO A 97 1.15 18.78 -1.19
C PRO A 97 -0.09 19.25 -1.95
N GLN A 98 -1.14 18.43 -1.92
CA GLN A 98 -2.46 18.80 -2.44
C GLN A 98 -2.99 20.03 -1.67
N VAL A 99 -3.59 20.97 -2.40
CA VAL A 99 -4.26 22.14 -1.85
C VAL A 99 -5.76 21.99 -2.06
N VAL A 100 -6.55 22.31 -1.05
CA VAL A 100 -8.01 22.32 -1.17
C VAL A 100 -8.50 23.77 -1.27
N VAL A 101 -9.35 24.03 -2.25
CA VAL A 101 -9.94 25.35 -2.52
C VAL A 101 -11.46 25.22 -2.45
N SER A 102 -12.14 26.12 -1.74
CA SER A 102 -13.60 26.16 -1.72
C SER A 102 -14.14 26.45 -3.12
N ALA A 103 -15.05 25.61 -3.63
CA ALA A 103 -15.69 25.87 -4.92
C ALA A 103 -16.76 26.98 -4.81
N ARG A 104 -17.11 27.42 -3.59
CA ARG A 104 -18.04 28.52 -3.33
C ARG A 104 -17.32 29.87 -3.25
N SER A 105 -16.26 29.96 -2.44
CA SER A 105 -15.56 31.24 -2.17
C SER A 105 -14.25 31.40 -2.94
N GLY A 106 -13.64 30.32 -3.43
CA GLY A 106 -12.33 30.34 -4.08
C GLY A 106 -11.16 30.46 -3.10
N GLU A 107 -11.43 30.41 -1.80
CA GLU A 107 -10.41 30.49 -0.75
C GLU A 107 -9.75 29.13 -0.50
N ARG A 108 -8.47 29.17 -0.10
CA ARG A 108 -7.75 27.96 0.32
C ARG A 108 -8.24 27.48 1.68
N LEU A 109 -8.62 26.21 1.76
CA LEU A 109 -8.92 25.51 3.00
C LEU A 109 -7.65 24.82 3.49
N THR A 110 -7.17 25.22 4.68
CA THR A 110 -5.85 24.81 5.19
C THR A 110 -5.91 23.79 6.32
N THR A 111 -7.03 23.73 7.05
CA THR A 111 -7.23 22.77 8.14
C THR A 111 -8.64 22.21 8.11
N PHE A 112 -8.74 20.90 8.31
CA PHE A 112 -9.98 20.18 8.53
C PHE A 112 -9.93 19.66 9.96
N ASP A 113 -10.84 20.13 10.80
CA ASP A 113 -10.94 19.72 12.19
C ASP A 113 -11.69 18.39 12.38
N ALA A 114 -11.77 17.90 13.61
CA ALA A 114 -12.48 16.66 13.93
C ALA A 114 -13.98 16.74 13.57
N ALA A 115 -14.60 17.92 13.65
CA ALA A 115 -16.02 18.10 13.34
C ALA A 115 -16.28 17.98 11.83
N SER A 116 -15.46 18.62 11.00
CA SER A 116 -15.51 18.47 9.53
C SER A 116 -15.19 17.04 9.12
N ALA A 117 -14.18 16.41 9.73
CA ALA A 117 -13.88 14.99 9.50
C ALA A 117 -15.07 14.07 9.83
N SER A 118 -15.79 14.36 10.92
CA SER A 118 -17.00 13.63 11.30
C SER A 118 -18.11 13.78 10.26
N ARG A 119 -18.34 15.00 9.76
CA ARG A 119 -19.33 15.26 8.71
C ARG A 119 -18.97 14.54 7.41
N THR A 120 -17.70 14.62 6.98
CA THR A 120 -17.22 13.91 5.79
C THR A 120 -17.39 12.41 5.96
N ALA A 121 -16.96 11.83 7.07
CA ALA A 121 -17.04 10.40 7.32
C ALA A 121 -18.50 9.91 7.42
N SER A 122 -19.39 10.69 8.03
CA SER A 122 -20.83 10.38 8.10
C SER A 122 -21.46 10.38 6.70
N ALA A 123 -21.20 11.43 5.90
CA ALA A 123 -21.68 11.54 4.53
C ALA A 123 -21.12 10.44 3.63
N PHE A 124 -19.83 10.13 3.76
CA PHE A 124 -19.17 9.05 3.03
C PHE A 124 -19.65 7.66 3.46
N GLY A 125 -19.92 7.54 4.75
CA GLY A 125 -20.29 6.31 5.43
C GLY A 125 -21.74 5.90 5.24
N GLY A 126 -22.62 6.87 5.03
CA GLY A 126 -24.07 6.69 5.11
C GLY A 126 -24.55 6.31 6.51
N ALA A 127 -23.78 6.62 7.56
CA ALA A 127 -24.05 6.18 8.93
C ALA A 127 -23.59 7.22 9.97
N PRO A 128 -24.26 7.31 11.14
CA PRO A 128 -23.84 8.20 12.21
C PRO A 128 -22.43 7.89 12.74
N VAL A 129 -21.76 8.89 13.27
CA VAL A 129 -20.44 8.74 13.90
C VAL A 129 -20.61 8.24 15.34
N ALA A 130 -19.82 7.24 15.70
CA ALA A 130 -19.72 6.70 17.06
C ALA A 130 -18.57 7.36 17.84
N GLU A 131 -17.42 7.51 17.20
CA GLU A 131 -16.17 7.92 17.84
C GLU A 131 -15.26 8.60 16.84
N VAL A 132 -14.49 9.60 17.30
CA VAL A 132 -13.47 10.30 16.51
C VAL A 132 -12.20 10.35 17.33
N GLU A 133 -11.11 9.83 16.77
CA GLU A 133 -9.79 9.85 17.38
C GLU A 133 -8.78 10.51 16.43
N THR A 134 -8.00 11.46 16.95
CA THR A 134 -6.86 12.04 16.22
C THR A 134 -5.64 11.17 16.44
N LEU A 135 -5.02 10.67 15.37
CA LEU A 135 -3.82 9.84 15.46
C LEU A 135 -2.77 10.20 14.41
N TYR A 136 -1.51 10.00 14.78
CA TYR A 136 -0.41 10.10 13.82
C TYR A 136 -0.16 8.77 13.13
N HIS A 137 -0.12 7.66 13.87
CA HIS A 137 0.17 6.36 13.32
C HIS A 137 -0.66 5.28 14.00
N ASP A 138 -1.09 4.31 13.20
CA ASP A 138 -1.60 3.03 13.68
C ASP A 138 -1.21 1.91 12.71
N GLN A 139 -1.69 0.69 12.99
CA GLN A 139 -1.34 -0.50 12.22
C GLN A 139 -1.76 -0.43 10.74
N TRP A 140 -2.79 0.35 10.41
CA TRP A 140 -3.40 0.38 9.08
C TRP A 140 -2.90 1.57 8.26
N THR A 141 -2.41 2.61 8.93
CA THR A 141 -1.93 3.85 8.32
C THR A 141 -0.43 4.06 8.45
N VAL A 142 0.36 3.06 8.87
CA VAL A 142 1.83 3.19 9.05
C VAL A 142 2.61 3.42 7.74
N ALA A 143 1.99 3.19 6.58
CA ALA A 143 2.63 3.43 5.28
C ALA A 143 2.91 4.92 5.06
N GLY A 144 4.05 5.24 4.43
CA GLY A 144 4.47 6.63 4.18
C GLY A 144 3.56 7.40 3.24
N THR A 145 2.71 6.72 2.47
CA THR A 145 1.68 7.34 1.61
C THR A 145 0.73 8.25 2.39
N PHE A 146 0.57 8.02 3.70
CA PHE A 146 -0.29 8.85 4.55
C PHE A 146 0.42 10.06 5.16
N ASP A 147 1.74 10.21 5.03
CA ASP A 147 2.51 11.21 5.79
C ASP A 147 2.08 12.65 5.49
N GLY A 148 1.75 12.97 4.23
CA GLY A 148 1.21 14.28 3.83
C GLY A 148 -0.21 14.56 4.32
N HIS A 149 -0.88 13.56 4.91
CA HIS A 149 -2.24 13.64 5.40
C HIS A 149 -2.35 13.64 6.92
N ARG A 150 -1.23 13.41 7.64
CA ARG A 150 -1.19 13.32 9.10
C ARG A 150 -1.27 14.70 9.77
N PRO A 151 -1.83 14.79 10.99
CA PRO A 151 -2.54 13.72 11.69
C PRO A 151 -3.83 13.29 10.96
N LEU A 152 -4.24 12.04 11.15
CA LEU A 152 -5.49 11.51 10.61
C LEU A 152 -6.57 11.52 11.70
N TYR A 153 -7.82 11.72 11.30
CA TYR A 153 -8.98 11.43 12.14
C TYR A 153 -9.49 10.03 11.82
N ARG A 154 -9.37 9.10 12.77
CA ARG A 154 -10.06 7.81 12.70
C ARG A 154 -11.49 8.00 13.19
N VAL A 155 -12.44 7.90 12.28
CA VAL A 155 -13.86 8.04 12.54
C VAL A 155 -14.52 6.67 12.49
N ARG A 156 -15.03 6.21 13.64
CA ARG A 156 -15.81 4.97 13.73
C ARG A 156 -17.27 5.26 13.43
N LEU A 157 -17.86 4.50 12.53
CA LEU A 157 -19.28 4.63 12.18
C LEU A 157 -20.14 3.65 13.00
N GLN A 158 -21.36 4.06 13.33
CA GLN A 158 -22.41 3.21 13.91
C GLN A 158 -23.05 2.31 12.83
N ALA A 159 -22.22 1.54 12.12
CA ALA A 159 -22.65 0.65 11.05
C ALA A 159 -22.31 -0.81 11.39
N GLU A 160 -23.01 -1.75 10.76
CA GLU A 160 -22.66 -3.17 10.87
C GLU A 160 -21.21 -3.42 10.42
N GLY A 161 -20.46 -4.19 11.20
CA GLY A 161 -19.10 -4.63 10.86
C GLY A 161 -17.95 -3.73 11.34
N ALA A 162 -18.21 -2.78 12.24
CA ALA A 162 -17.19 -1.90 12.86
C ALA A 162 -16.31 -1.21 11.81
N ARG A 163 -16.95 -0.40 10.97
CA ARG A 163 -16.31 0.36 9.89
C ARG A 163 -15.64 1.62 10.44
N ASP A 164 -14.35 1.74 10.21
CA ASP A 164 -13.54 2.90 10.59
C ASP A 164 -13.00 3.57 9.33
N LEU A 165 -13.31 4.86 9.16
CA LEU A 165 -12.80 5.70 8.08
C LEU A 165 -11.68 6.59 8.60
N TYR A 166 -10.63 6.77 7.81
CA TYR A 166 -9.53 7.68 8.13
C TYR A 166 -9.63 8.92 7.26
N VAL A 167 -9.81 10.07 7.90
CA VAL A 167 -9.94 11.36 7.21
C VAL A 167 -8.67 12.17 7.41
N SER A 168 -8.17 12.77 6.34
CA SER A 168 -6.98 13.62 6.35
C SER A 168 -7.25 14.96 7.04
N SER A 169 -6.38 15.41 7.96
CA SER A 169 -6.49 16.74 8.55
C SER A 169 -6.09 17.88 7.60
N SER A 170 -5.27 17.57 6.59
CA SER A 170 -4.79 18.54 5.60
C SER A 170 -5.73 18.73 4.42
N THR A 171 -6.53 17.71 4.09
CA THR A 171 -7.39 17.73 2.90
C THR A 171 -8.86 17.44 3.18
N GLY A 172 -9.20 16.89 4.34
CA GLY A 172 -10.58 16.52 4.67
C GLY A 172 -11.12 15.33 3.86
N ALA A 173 -10.33 14.71 2.98
CA ALA A 173 -10.75 13.53 2.22
C ALA A 173 -10.60 12.24 3.04
N VAL A 174 -11.44 11.26 2.72
CA VAL A 174 -11.29 9.88 3.23
C VAL A 174 -10.11 9.23 2.51
N MET A 175 -9.15 8.76 3.29
CA MET A 175 -7.88 8.17 2.84
C MET A 175 -7.89 6.65 2.91
N LEU A 176 -8.60 6.10 3.89
CA LEU A 176 -8.64 4.67 4.14
C LEU A 176 -10.00 4.30 4.72
N ASP A 177 -10.52 3.14 4.28
CA ASP A 177 -11.65 2.45 4.89
C ASP A 177 -11.14 1.12 5.44
N THR A 178 -11.62 0.73 6.62
CA THR A 178 -11.25 -0.52 7.25
C THR A 178 -12.45 -1.12 7.98
N ARG A 179 -12.59 -2.44 7.92
CA ARG A 179 -13.60 -3.20 8.67
C ARG A 179 -12.96 -4.10 9.71
N GLY A 180 -13.69 -4.41 10.78
CA GLY A 180 -13.19 -5.28 11.86
C GLY A 180 -12.69 -6.64 11.35
N ARG A 181 -13.40 -7.25 10.39
CA ARG A 181 -13.00 -8.54 9.77
C ARG A 181 -11.70 -8.44 8.98
N GLU A 182 -11.52 -7.36 8.21
CA GLU A 182 -10.28 -7.14 7.44
C GLU A 182 -9.09 -6.98 8.38
N ARG A 183 -9.26 -6.19 9.45
CA ARG A 183 -8.24 -5.99 10.48
C ARG A 183 -7.84 -7.30 11.15
N PHE A 184 -8.81 -8.11 11.54
CA PHE A 184 -8.57 -9.40 12.19
C PHE A 184 -7.73 -10.33 11.30
N TRP A 185 -8.14 -10.55 10.05
CA TRP A 185 -7.40 -11.44 9.15
C TRP A 185 -6.02 -10.88 8.78
N ASN A 186 -5.89 -9.57 8.64
CA ASN A 186 -4.59 -8.97 8.33
C ASN A 186 -3.57 -9.08 9.47
N TRP A 187 -4.02 -9.19 10.74
CA TRP A 187 -3.12 -9.47 11.87
C TRP A 187 -2.42 -10.84 11.76
N ILE A 188 -3.04 -11.82 11.09
CA ILE A 188 -2.45 -13.15 10.83
C ILE A 188 -2.03 -13.36 9.37
N GLY A 189 -2.37 -12.42 8.49
CA GLY A 189 -2.00 -12.37 7.08
C GLY A 189 -0.90 -11.34 6.80
N SER A 190 -1.27 -10.20 6.24
CA SER A 190 -0.31 -9.18 5.78
C SER A 190 0.71 -8.75 6.84
N VAL A 191 0.30 -8.59 8.10
CA VAL A 191 1.19 -8.11 9.17
C VAL A 191 2.39 -9.07 9.37
N PRO A 192 2.21 -10.37 9.64
CA PRO A 192 3.34 -11.28 9.74
C PRO A 192 4.02 -11.54 8.39
N HIS A 193 3.30 -11.55 7.26
CA HIS A 193 3.89 -11.82 5.94
C HIS A 193 4.90 -10.74 5.50
N TRP A 194 4.57 -9.47 5.74
CA TRP A 194 5.45 -8.33 5.42
C TRP A 194 6.34 -7.89 6.58
N ILE A 195 6.21 -8.53 7.75
CA ILE A 195 6.86 -8.12 9.00
C ILE A 195 6.51 -6.64 9.28
N TYR A 196 5.21 -6.36 9.37
CA TYR A 196 4.63 -5.02 9.38
C TYR A 196 4.12 -4.50 10.73
N PRO A 197 4.64 -4.92 11.91
CA PRO A 197 4.15 -4.34 13.15
C PRO A 197 4.46 -2.84 13.20
N THR A 198 3.49 -2.06 13.69
CA THR A 198 3.54 -0.58 13.68
C THR A 198 4.86 -0.03 14.22
N VAL A 199 5.33 -0.54 15.37
CA VAL A 199 6.57 -0.12 16.03
C VAL A 199 7.82 -0.23 15.15
N LEU A 200 7.83 -1.22 14.25
CA LEU A 200 8.94 -1.43 13.32
C LEU A 200 8.75 -0.57 12.07
N ARG A 201 7.54 -0.58 11.51
CA ARG A 201 7.28 0.00 10.19
C ARG A 201 7.28 1.54 10.18
N GLN A 202 7.03 2.18 11.33
CA GLN A 202 7.23 3.62 11.52
C GLN A 202 8.66 4.04 11.15
N ASN A 203 9.65 3.19 11.41
CA ASN A 203 11.02 3.39 10.96
C ASN A 203 11.31 2.50 9.74
N ASN A 204 11.05 3.04 8.54
CA ASN A 204 11.27 2.31 7.29
C ASN A 204 12.72 1.77 7.14
N SER A 205 13.71 2.48 7.69
CA SER A 205 15.10 2.02 7.66
C SER A 205 15.30 0.80 8.55
N ALA A 206 14.75 0.80 9.77
CA ALA A 206 14.80 -0.33 10.67
C ALA A 206 14.03 -1.54 10.11
N TRP A 207 12.82 -1.33 9.60
CA TRP A 207 12.05 -2.37 8.91
C TRP A 207 12.85 -3.03 7.79
N ARG A 208 13.47 -2.22 6.91
CA ARG A 208 14.30 -2.70 5.80
C ARG A 208 15.46 -3.57 6.31
N GLN A 209 16.14 -3.14 7.37
CA GLN A 209 17.23 -3.92 7.98
C GLN A 209 16.72 -5.26 8.53
N VAL A 210 15.58 -5.28 9.22
CA VAL A 210 14.98 -6.52 9.73
C VAL A 210 14.67 -7.48 8.59
N VAL A 211 13.98 -7.02 7.53
CA VAL A 211 13.67 -7.87 6.36
C VAL A 211 14.95 -8.43 5.75
N MET A 212 15.97 -7.58 5.54
CA MET A 212 17.25 -7.96 4.93
C MET A 212 18.00 -9.02 5.76
N TRP A 213 18.10 -8.83 7.07
CA TRP A 213 18.84 -9.71 7.98
C TRP A 213 18.06 -10.95 8.42
N VAL A 214 16.74 -10.96 8.27
CA VAL A 214 15.93 -12.18 8.46
C VAL A 214 15.98 -13.04 7.20
N SER A 215 15.75 -12.46 6.01
CA SER A 215 15.66 -13.26 4.78
C SER A 215 17.02 -13.69 4.24
N GLY A 216 18.08 -12.88 4.39
CA GLY A 216 19.44 -13.23 3.95
C GLY A 216 19.96 -14.56 4.50
N PRO A 217 20.00 -14.76 5.83
CA PRO A 217 20.36 -16.04 6.43
C PRO A 217 19.44 -17.19 6.01
N CYS A 218 18.14 -16.92 5.85
CA CYS A 218 17.21 -17.96 5.40
C CYS A 218 17.49 -18.42 3.96
N ILE A 219 17.94 -17.52 3.07
CA ILE A 219 18.42 -17.86 1.73
C ILE A 219 19.65 -18.78 1.82
N LEU A 220 20.62 -18.46 2.69
CA LEU A 220 21.81 -19.31 2.88
C LEU A 220 21.44 -20.70 3.42
N VAL A 221 20.49 -20.76 4.35
CA VAL A 221 19.96 -22.04 4.86
C VAL A 221 19.28 -22.83 3.75
N ALA A 222 18.46 -22.19 2.91
CA ALA A 222 17.82 -22.86 1.78
C ALA A 222 18.85 -23.40 0.77
N ILE A 223 19.86 -22.61 0.40
CA ILE A 223 20.94 -23.02 -0.50
C ILE A 223 21.71 -24.21 0.08
N THR A 224 22.09 -24.15 1.36
CA THR A 224 22.81 -25.25 2.02
C THR A 224 21.94 -26.51 2.13
N GLY A 225 20.63 -26.37 2.32
CA GLY A 225 19.68 -27.49 2.33
C GLY A 225 19.57 -28.17 0.98
N ILE A 226 19.43 -27.40 -0.10
CA ILE A 226 19.44 -27.91 -1.48
C ILE A 226 20.76 -28.64 -1.76
N TRP A 227 21.89 -28.02 -1.41
CA TRP A 227 23.21 -28.61 -1.59
C TRP A 227 23.34 -29.96 -0.87
N ILE A 228 22.93 -30.03 0.40
CA ILE A 228 22.92 -31.28 1.17
C ILE A 228 21.98 -32.32 0.54
N GLY A 229 20.81 -31.90 0.09
CA GLY A 229 19.85 -32.76 -0.60
C GLY A 229 20.43 -33.38 -1.87
N ILE A 230 21.13 -32.58 -2.69
CA ILE A 230 21.83 -33.05 -3.90
C ILE A 230 22.93 -34.05 -3.52
N LEU A 231 23.77 -33.73 -2.53
CA LEU A 231 24.83 -34.64 -2.06
C LEU A 231 24.29 -35.99 -1.54
N ARG A 232 23.06 -36.00 -1.02
CA ARG A 232 22.38 -37.22 -0.55
C ARG A 232 21.53 -37.90 -1.60
N THR A 233 21.43 -37.34 -2.80
CA THR A 233 20.75 -37.94 -3.94
C THR A 233 21.74 -38.78 -4.74
N ARG A 234 21.43 -40.06 -4.97
CA ARG A 234 22.25 -40.97 -5.77
C ARG A 234 21.49 -41.40 -7.02
N ILE A 235 22.02 -41.06 -8.19
CA ILE A 235 21.40 -41.34 -9.50
C ILE A 235 22.20 -42.44 -10.21
N GLY A 236 21.58 -43.11 -11.19
CA GLY A 236 22.22 -44.15 -12.00
C GLY A 236 22.59 -45.40 -11.20
N GLU A 237 23.76 -45.96 -11.49
CA GLU A 237 24.26 -47.20 -10.88
C GLU A 237 24.59 -47.06 -9.38
N ARG A 238 24.71 -45.83 -8.87
CA ARG A 238 25.05 -45.56 -7.46
C ARG A 238 23.83 -45.54 -6.53
N ARG A 239 22.64 -45.90 -7.02
CA ARG A 239 21.38 -45.89 -6.25
C ARG A 239 21.46 -46.73 -4.98
N PHE A 240 20.65 -46.36 -3.99
CA PHE A 240 20.53 -47.11 -2.73
C PHE A 240 19.81 -48.44 -2.95
N LYS A 241 19.89 -49.33 -1.94
CA LYS A 241 19.22 -50.64 -1.94
C LYS A 241 17.75 -50.49 -2.35
N GLY A 242 17.31 -51.31 -3.31
CA GLY A 242 15.98 -51.23 -3.89
C GLY A 242 15.82 -50.16 -4.99
N GLY A 243 16.91 -49.68 -5.60
CA GLY A 243 16.87 -48.76 -6.75
C GLY A 243 16.49 -47.32 -6.41
N ARG A 244 16.56 -46.95 -5.13
CA ARG A 244 16.10 -45.64 -4.63
C ARG A 244 17.15 -44.56 -4.79
N MET A 245 16.70 -43.35 -5.10
CA MET A 245 17.58 -42.19 -5.27
C MET A 245 17.96 -41.49 -3.96
N THR A 246 17.22 -41.74 -2.88
CA THR A 246 17.42 -41.08 -1.57
C THR A 246 17.38 -42.12 -0.44
N PRO A 247 18.18 -41.94 0.63
CA PRO A 247 18.23 -42.88 1.75
C PRO A 247 17.01 -42.76 2.69
N TYR A 248 16.23 -41.69 2.58
CA TYR A 248 15.18 -41.34 3.53
C TYR A 248 13.84 -42.03 3.23
N HIS A 249 13.03 -42.23 4.28
CA HIS A 249 11.69 -42.83 4.24
C HIS A 249 10.66 -41.94 4.96
N GLY A 250 9.37 -42.14 4.69
CA GLY A 250 8.28 -41.43 5.38
C GLY A 250 8.38 -39.91 5.22
N TRP A 251 8.24 -39.16 6.31
CA TRP A 251 8.34 -37.70 6.32
C TRP A 251 9.70 -37.16 5.84
N MET A 252 10.80 -37.87 6.12
CA MET A 252 12.13 -37.45 5.68
C MET A 252 12.31 -37.62 4.16
N LEU A 253 11.61 -38.58 3.55
CA LEU A 253 11.56 -38.72 2.08
C LEU A 253 10.86 -37.51 1.46
N TRP A 254 9.69 -37.15 1.99
CA TRP A 254 8.93 -36.00 1.53
C TRP A 254 9.71 -34.71 1.71
N HIS A 255 10.32 -34.49 2.87
CA HIS A 255 11.17 -33.33 3.11
C HIS A 255 12.34 -33.26 2.12
N HIS A 256 13.00 -34.39 1.81
CA HIS A 256 14.10 -34.42 0.84
C HIS A 256 13.61 -34.08 -0.58
N VAL A 257 12.58 -34.74 -1.08
CA VAL A 257 12.12 -34.59 -2.48
C VAL A 257 11.40 -33.25 -2.69
N ALA A 258 10.43 -32.93 -1.82
CA ALA A 258 9.73 -31.65 -1.89
C ALA A 258 10.66 -30.47 -1.57
N GLY A 259 11.65 -30.67 -0.68
CA GLY A 259 12.68 -29.67 -0.39
C GLY A 259 13.59 -29.40 -1.59
N LEU A 260 13.95 -30.40 -2.38
CA LEU A 260 14.75 -30.19 -3.60
C LEU A 260 13.98 -29.42 -4.69
N VAL A 261 12.71 -29.80 -4.93
CA VAL A 261 11.89 -29.15 -5.96
C VAL A 261 11.41 -27.78 -5.49
N GLY A 262 10.70 -27.74 -4.35
CA GLY A 262 10.13 -26.52 -3.80
C GLY A 262 11.18 -25.55 -3.23
N GLY A 263 12.31 -26.06 -2.74
CA GLY A 263 13.38 -25.22 -2.20
C GLY A 263 14.01 -24.32 -3.26
N LEU A 264 14.13 -24.76 -4.51
CA LEU A 264 14.62 -23.91 -5.60
C LEU A 264 13.68 -22.73 -5.87
N THR A 265 12.38 -23.02 -5.98
CA THR A 265 11.33 -21.98 -6.15
C THR A 265 11.32 -21.03 -4.97
N LEU A 266 11.35 -21.55 -3.73
CA LEU A 266 11.38 -20.74 -2.52
C LEU A 266 12.63 -19.84 -2.46
N THR A 267 13.80 -20.38 -2.77
CA THR A 267 15.07 -19.64 -2.76
C THR A 267 15.04 -18.49 -3.75
N THR A 268 14.61 -18.75 -4.99
CA THR A 268 14.52 -17.72 -6.03
C THR A 268 13.49 -16.64 -5.68
N TRP A 269 12.35 -17.03 -5.11
CA TRP A 269 11.31 -16.09 -4.68
C TRP A 269 11.77 -15.18 -3.53
N ILE A 270 12.36 -15.74 -2.47
CA ILE A 270 12.86 -14.94 -1.35
C ILE A 270 14.04 -14.09 -1.77
N PHE A 271 14.93 -14.61 -2.62
CA PHE A 271 16.04 -13.84 -3.17
C PHE A 271 15.54 -12.63 -3.95
N SER A 272 14.49 -12.77 -4.76
CA SER A 272 13.82 -11.65 -5.42
C SER A 272 13.30 -10.62 -4.42
N GLY A 273 12.62 -11.05 -3.35
CA GLY A 273 12.17 -10.14 -2.28
C GLY A 273 13.33 -9.46 -1.55
N TRP A 274 14.43 -10.17 -1.29
CA TRP A 274 15.64 -9.61 -0.67
C TRP A 274 16.31 -8.56 -1.57
N LEU A 275 16.31 -8.75 -2.89
CA LEU A 275 16.79 -7.72 -3.83
C LEU A 275 15.86 -6.49 -3.88
N SER A 276 14.53 -6.69 -3.76
CA SER A 276 13.56 -5.58 -3.79
C SER A 276 13.72 -4.58 -2.64
N VAL A 277 14.36 -4.97 -1.54
CA VAL A 277 14.68 -4.08 -0.42
C VAL A 277 16.02 -3.37 -0.58
N ASP A 278 16.61 -3.39 -1.78
CA ASP A 278 17.85 -2.69 -2.15
C ASP A 278 18.98 -2.94 -1.13
N PRO A 279 19.42 -4.21 -1.01
CA PRO A 279 20.38 -4.63 -0.01
C PRO A 279 21.68 -3.85 -0.21
N PHE A 280 22.21 -3.30 0.89
CA PHE A 280 23.42 -2.46 0.89
C PHE A 280 23.38 -1.26 -0.08
N ARG A 281 22.19 -0.84 -0.53
CA ARG A 281 22.01 0.25 -1.51
C ARG A 281 22.69 -0.02 -2.86
N LEU A 282 22.75 -1.29 -3.27
CA LEU A 282 23.41 -1.71 -4.51
C LEU A 282 22.77 -1.10 -5.76
N PHE A 283 21.47 -0.82 -5.75
CA PHE A 283 20.75 -0.39 -6.95
C PHE A 283 20.65 1.13 -7.09
N ASN A 284 20.97 1.90 -6.04
CA ASN A 284 20.89 3.38 -6.02
C ASN A 284 19.76 3.90 -6.92
N ALA A 285 18.53 3.41 -6.69
CA ALA A 285 17.39 3.83 -7.50
C ALA A 285 17.28 5.35 -7.38
N GLY A 286 17.64 6.04 -8.45
CA GLY A 286 17.53 7.49 -8.52
C GLY A 286 16.09 7.91 -8.22
N PRO A 287 15.85 9.19 -7.88
CA PRO A 287 14.49 9.69 -7.89
C PRO A 287 13.90 9.33 -9.26
N GLY A 288 12.68 8.76 -9.27
CA GLY A 288 11.98 8.46 -10.52
C GLY A 288 11.83 9.70 -11.40
N LEU A 289 11.02 9.62 -12.45
CA LEU A 289 10.74 10.79 -13.30
C LEU A 289 10.39 12.01 -12.43
N SER A 290 11.15 13.11 -12.60
CA SER A 290 10.92 14.32 -11.84
C SER A 290 9.53 14.87 -12.15
N ALA A 291 8.90 15.56 -11.19
CA ALA A 291 7.61 16.19 -11.44
C ALA A 291 7.65 17.14 -12.65
N GLN A 292 8.82 17.74 -12.91
CA GLN A 292 9.06 18.56 -14.09
C GLN A 292 9.10 17.73 -15.39
N ALA A 293 9.76 16.57 -15.39
CA ALA A 293 9.76 15.67 -16.56
C ALA A 293 8.34 15.19 -16.89
N VAL A 294 7.53 14.86 -15.87
CA VAL A 294 6.12 14.50 -16.03
C VAL A 294 5.31 15.68 -16.56
N ALA A 295 5.48 16.88 -16.01
CA ALA A 295 4.78 18.07 -16.48
C ALA A 295 5.12 18.43 -17.93
N THR A 296 6.41 18.35 -18.32
CA THR A 296 6.87 18.54 -19.69
C THR A 296 6.26 17.51 -20.63
N TYR A 297 6.23 16.23 -20.25
CA TYR A 297 5.62 15.17 -21.05
C TYR A 297 4.12 15.39 -21.24
N ASN A 298 3.41 15.78 -20.19
CA ASN A 298 1.97 16.05 -20.25
C ASN A 298 1.63 17.30 -21.06
N GLY A 299 2.60 18.19 -21.33
CA GLY A 299 2.38 19.46 -22.01
C GLY A 299 1.40 20.37 -21.27
N ALA A 300 1.34 20.23 -19.94
CA ALA A 300 0.34 20.93 -19.14
C ALA A 300 0.51 22.46 -19.26
N THR A 301 -0.60 23.16 -19.46
CA THR A 301 -0.68 24.63 -19.42
C THR A 301 -1.74 25.05 -18.41
N ALA A 302 -1.94 26.35 -18.20
CA ALA A 302 -3.01 26.82 -17.32
C ALA A 302 -4.37 26.34 -17.85
N LEU A 303 -5.25 25.88 -16.96
CA LEU A 303 -6.59 25.45 -17.33
C LEU A 303 -7.36 26.63 -17.97
N PRO A 304 -8.08 26.37 -19.08
CA PRO A 304 -8.93 27.40 -19.66
C PRO A 304 -10.10 27.70 -18.72
N ALA A 305 -10.69 28.89 -18.85
CA ALA A 305 -11.95 29.19 -18.19
C ALA A 305 -13.01 28.19 -18.68
N VAL A 306 -13.68 27.52 -17.75
CA VAL A 306 -14.74 26.55 -18.02
C VAL A 306 -16.06 27.14 -17.54
N ASP A 307 -17.08 27.12 -18.40
CA ASP A 307 -18.44 27.47 -18.00
C ASP A 307 -19.02 26.37 -17.09
N ILE A 308 -19.22 26.73 -15.83
CA ILE A 308 -19.72 25.81 -14.80
C ILE A 308 -21.14 25.34 -15.11
N ALA A 309 -21.98 26.21 -15.70
CA ALA A 309 -23.35 25.84 -16.06
C ALA A 309 -23.36 24.77 -17.16
N HIS A 310 -22.55 24.98 -18.20
CA HIS A 310 -22.37 23.98 -19.25
C HIS A 310 -21.79 22.67 -18.71
N LEU A 311 -20.78 22.75 -17.82
CA LEU A 311 -20.18 21.58 -17.18
C LEU A 311 -21.21 20.79 -16.35
N ALA A 312 -22.09 21.48 -15.62
CA ALA A 312 -23.14 20.86 -14.83
C ALA A 312 -24.16 20.13 -15.71
N ASP A 313 -24.56 20.75 -16.83
CA ASP A 313 -25.49 20.19 -17.79
C ASP A 313 -24.95 18.91 -18.47
N GLU A 314 -23.68 18.92 -18.90
CA GLU A 314 -23.01 17.77 -19.52
C GLU A 314 -22.73 16.62 -18.54
N SER A 315 -22.42 16.95 -17.28
CA SER A 315 -22.07 15.96 -16.26
C SER A 315 -23.27 15.11 -15.85
N GLY A 316 -24.47 15.72 -15.74
CA GLY A 316 -25.67 15.05 -15.27
C GLY A 316 -25.83 15.05 -13.73
N ARG A 317 -27.03 14.69 -13.27
CA ARG A 317 -27.51 14.98 -11.90
C ARG A 317 -26.87 14.20 -10.75
N ASN A 318 -26.15 13.11 -11.04
CA ASN A 318 -25.59 12.21 -10.01
C ASN A 318 -24.06 12.11 -10.06
N VAL A 319 -23.40 13.05 -10.73
CA VAL A 319 -21.93 13.07 -10.79
C VAL A 319 -21.38 13.40 -9.41
N LYS A 320 -20.41 12.59 -8.98
CA LYS A 320 -19.79 12.69 -7.65
C LYS A 320 -18.38 13.27 -7.70
N ARG A 321 -17.78 13.26 -8.89
CA ARG A 321 -16.41 13.67 -9.12
C ARG A 321 -16.22 14.12 -10.56
N VAL A 322 -15.59 15.28 -10.75
CA VAL A 322 -15.10 15.76 -12.06
C VAL A 322 -13.61 15.99 -11.92
N GLU A 323 -12.82 15.47 -12.86
CA GLU A 323 -11.36 15.57 -12.83
C GLU A 323 -10.87 16.19 -14.12
N PHE A 324 -10.08 17.24 -13.99
CA PHE A 324 -9.38 17.89 -15.08
C PHE A 324 -7.91 17.50 -14.99
N SER A 325 -7.36 16.98 -16.08
CA SER A 325 -5.92 16.73 -16.16
C SER A 325 -5.40 16.90 -17.58
N TRP A 326 -4.07 16.89 -17.73
CA TRP A 326 -3.40 17.13 -19.00
C TRP A 326 -2.76 15.85 -19.54
N ALA A 327 -3.02 15.57 -20.82
CA ALA A 327 -2.33 14.52 -21.56
C ALA A 327 -1.95 15.06 -22.95
N ALA A 328 -0.66 14.96 -23.29
CA ALA A 328 -0.11 15.38 -24.59
C ALA A 328 -0.53 16.81 -25.01
N GLY A 329 -0.50 17.76 -24.08
CA GLY A 329 -0.82 19.17 -24.33
C GLY A 329 -2.31 19.48 -24.47
N ARG A 330 -3.20 18.54 -24.13
CA ARG A 330 -4.64 18.74 -24.15
C ARG A 330 -5.23 18.52 -22.76
N PRO A 331 -6.15 19.39 -22.29
CA PRO A 331 -6.93 19.11 -21.10
C PRO A 331 -7.98 18.04 -21.46
N TRP A 332 -8.23 17.11 -20.54
CA TRP A 332 -9.28 16.10 -20.63
C TRP A 332 -10.01 15.92 -19.30
#